data_AF-A0A316YLA7-F1
#
_entry.id   AF-A0A316YLA7-F1
#
_cell.length_a   1.000
_cell.length_b   1.000
_cell.length_c   1.000
_cell.angle_alpha   90.00
_cell.angle_beta   90.00
_cell.angle_gamma   90.00
#
_symmetry.space_group_name_H-M   'P 1'
#
loop_
_entity.id
_entity.type
_entity.pdbx_description
1 polymer ?
#
loop_
_entity_poly.entity_id
_entity_poly.type
_entity_poly.pdbx_seq_one_letter_code
_entity_poly.pdbx_strand_id
1 'polypeptide(L)'
;MPKKKDGGGQGRCRAELEYSGGKEEEKDGEEVVIGIDGARTGWVVAMLNIKNGKSKVFHIRSLQRLEALLVEGHRYRVRCIAIDMPIGLASRAERGGRPCDRAARSTLQQARRGAASPSSSSKVVGPSSIFTPPSRPALEAFKAGATHKEVSLANMASAEEGAERQGLGLSIQTYHIMAKINELDQVLIPRGEGSNACLREHSATPVLEAHPELAFLGLSKGKAMPTKKGQQERARRFELLAGEMDLEVLELDLAASTWQLEELDEPDLTSKIRTAADDVLDALVCAVVALRWVQGKARAVLKEGEDTVPADRADGSLTGKRHKKGERHDANTDKRGLPMNIWACK
;
A
#
# COMPACT_ATOMS: atom_id res chain seq x y z
N MET A 1 -1.99 31.63 62.62
CA MET A 1 -3.42 31.38 62.28
C MET A 1 -4.17 32.72 62.43
N PRO A 2 -5.32 33.00 61.77
CA PRO A 2 -5.96 32.42 60.57
C PRO A 2 -5.66 33.31 59.31
N LYS A 3 -6.54 33.57 58.32
CA LYS A 3 -7.02 32.71 57.19
C LYS A 3 -7.54 33.60 56.02
N LYS A 4 -7.04 33.43 54.77
CA LYS A 4 -7.66 33.85 53.46
C LYS A 4 -7.75 35.40 53.22
N LYS A 5 -7.98 35.98 52.03
CA LYS A 5 -7.97 35.68 50.55
C LYS A 5 -7.96 37.08 49.81
N ASP A 6 -7.85 37.29 48.49
CA ASP A 6 -7.75 36.46 47.27
C ASP A 6 -7.14 37.22 46.06
N GLY A 7 -6.81 36.51 44.97
CA GLY A 7 -7.01 36.99 43.58
C GLY A 7 -5.86 37.69 42.80
N GLY A 8 -5.84 37.49 41.47
CA GLY A 8 -5.30 38.50 40.53
C GLY A 8 -4.00 38.24 39.75
N GLY A 9 -3.67 37.01 39.33
CA GLY A 9 -2.47 36.74 38.50
C GLY A 9 -2.75 36.39 37.03
N GLN A 10 -2.60 37.33 36.09
CA GLN A 10 -2.61 37.03 34.65
C GLN A 10 -1.24 36.52 34.17
N GLY A 11 -1.10 35.21 33.97
CA GLY A 11 0.11 34.59 33.42
C GLY A 11 -0.08 34.11 31.99
N ARG A 12 0.31 34.91 30.99
CA ARG A 12 0.47 34.43 29.59
C ARG A 12 1.80 33.70 29.44
N CYS A 13 1.86 32.42 29.80
CA CYS A 13 2.99 31.56 29.44
C CYS A 13 2.90 31.15 27.96
N ARG A 14 3.30 32.05 27.06
CA ARG A 14 3.53 31.73 25.65
C ARG A 14 4.90 31.07 25.55
N ALA A 15 4.93 29.74 25.49
CA ALA A 15 6.17 28.98 25.33
C ALA A 15 6.66 29.10 23.87
N GLU A 16 7.40 30.17 23.59
CA GLU A 16 8.12 30.34 22.33
C GLU A 16 9.34 29.40 22.36
N LEU A 17 9.24 28.27 21.65
CA LEU A 17 10.34 27.35 21.43
C LEU A 17 11.33 28.00 20.46
N GLU A 18 12.36 28.65 21.00
CA GLU A 18 13.46 29.20 20.21
C GLU A 18 14.20 28.08 19.47
N TYR A 19 13.90 27.94 18.18
CA TYR A 19 14.63 27.06 17.27
C TYR A 19 16.02 27.65 17.02
N SER A 20 16.98 27.30 17.88
CA SER A 20 18.37 27.66 17.71
C SER A 20 18.94 26.94 16.48
N GLY A 21 19.21 27.73 15.43
CA GLY A 21 19.68 27.23 14.13
C GLY A 21 21.07 26.61 14.19
N GLY A 22 21.15 25.36 14.65
CA GLY A 22 22.27 24.48 14.38
C GLY A 22 22.42 24.31 12.87
N LYS A 23 23.66 24.35 12.37
CA LYS A 23 23.93 24.06 10.96
C LYS A 23 23.48 22.63 10.66
N GLU A 24 22.87 22.43 9.51
CA GLU A 24 22.62 21.10 8.96
C GLU A 24 23.96 20.47 8.56
N GLU A 25 24.65 19.88 9.53
CA GLU A 25 25.60 18.81 9.24
C GLU A 25 24.80 17.68 8.58
N GLU A 26 25.18 17.35 7.33
CA GLU A 26 24.52 16.34 6.52
C GLU A 26 24.68 14.97 7.20
N LYS A 27 23.71 14.62 8.06
CA LYS A 27 23.69 13.34 8.75
C LYS A 27 23.65 12.24 7.69
N ASP A 28 24.72 11.45 7.66
CA ASP A 28 24.88 10.22 6.87
C ASP A 28 23.98 9.09 7.43
N GLY A 29 22.70 9.43 7.58
CA GLY A 29 21.66 8.62 8.23
C GLY A 29 21.19 7.54 7.29
N GLU A 30 20.96 6.35 7.85
CA GLU A 30 20.74 5.15 7.05
C GLU A 30 19.55 5.31 6.10
N GLU A 31 19.78 5.03 4.81
CA GLU A 31 18.74 5.09 3.80
C GLU A 31 17.80 3.90 3.97
N VAL A 32 16.52 4.17 4.16
CA VAL A 32 15.51 3.12 4.36
C VAL A 32 14.37 3.19 3.35
N VAL A 33 13.77 2.05 3.07
CA VAL A 33 12.43 1.97 2.48
C VAL A 33 11.50 1.22 3.41
N ILE A 34 10.22 1.61 3.40
CA ILE A 34 9.23 1.14 4.35
C ILE A 34 8.07 0.48 3.60
N GLY A 35 7.71 -0.72 4.04
CA GLY A 35 6.48 -1.42 3.66
C GLY A 35 5.49 -1.47 4.82
N ILE A 36 4.21 -1.29 4.54
CA ILE A 36 3.17 -1.17 5.57
C ILE A 36 1.93 -2.01 5.20
N ASP A 37 1.37 -2.72 6.17
CA ASP A 37 0.07 -3.41 6.05
C ASP A 37 -0.82 -3.20 7.29
N GLY A 38 -2.14 -3.33 7.11
CA GLY A 38 -3.19 -3.00 8.08
C GLY A 38 -3.66 -4.14 8.98
N ALA A 39 -2.80 -4.57 9.92
CA ALA A 39 -3.08 -5.59 10.94
C ALA A 39 -4.39 -5.43 11.76
N ARG A 40 -4.84 -6.50 12.43
CA ARG A 40 -6.04 -6.45 13.31
C ARG A 40 -5.96 -5.37 14.41
N THR A 41 -4.77 -5.12 14.94
CA THR A 41 -4.48 -4.11 15.98
C THR A 41 -3.44 -3.14 15.45
N GLY A 42 -3.91 -2.04 14.86
CA GLY A 42 -3.05 -1.06 14.21
C GLY A 42 -2.44 -1.57 12.91
N TRP A 43 -1.12 -1.48 12.78
CA TRP A 43 -0.37 -1.68 11.53
C TRP A 43 0.86 -2.58 11.73
N VAL A 44 1.38 -3.16 10.65
CA VAL A 44 2.75 -3.69 10.56
C VAL A 44 3.60 -2.71 9.76
N VAL A 45 4.82 -2.48 10.22
CA VAL A 45 5.85 -1.72 9.52
C VAL A 45 7.07 -2.62 9.30
N ALA A 46 7.49 -2.79 8.05
CA ALA A 46 8.71 -3.49 7.66
C ALA A 46 9.70 -2.48 7.07
N MET A 47 10.89 -2.36 7.67
CA MET A 47 11.91 -1.37 7.29
C MET A 47 13.13 -2.08 6.72
N LEU A 48 13.53 -1.71 5.49
CA LEU A 48 14.73 -2.23 4.83
C LEU A 48 15.80 -1.15 4.78
N ASN A 49 16.97 -1.44 5.32
CA ASN A 49 18.18 -0.62 5.13
C ASN A 49 18.72 -0.88 3.71
N ILE A 50 19.00 0.18 2.96
CA ILE A 50 19.59 0.14 1.61
C ILE A 50 21.04 0.59 1.69
N LYS A 51 21.98 -0.33 1.44
CA LYS A 51 23.42 -0.03 1.49
C LYS A 51 24.17 -0.72 0.36
N ASN A 52 24.91 0.04 -0.43
CA ASN A 52 25.75 -0.44 -1.54
C ASN A 52 25.00 -1.38 -2.52
N GLY A 53 23.73 -1.07 -2.82
CA GLY A 53 22.87 -1.86 -3.72
C GLY A 53 22.32 -3.16 -3.11
N LYS A 54 22.68 -3.51 -1.88
CA LYS A 54 22.03 -4.56 -1.09
C LYS A 54 20.88 -3.97 -0.28
N SER A 55 19.95 -4.84 0.12
CA SER A 55 18.92 -4.51 1.12
C SER A 55 18.85 -5.61 2.16
N LYS A 56 18.67 -5.23 3.43
CA LYS A 56 18.49 -6.14 4.57
C LYS A 56 17.30 -5.67 5.39
N VAL A 57 16.48 -6.59 5.87
CA VAL A 57 15.43 -6.24 6.84
C VAL A 57 16.10 -5.79 8.11
N PHE A 58 15.85 -4.54 8.48
CA PHE A 58 16.45 -3.89 9.64
C PHE A 58 15.52 -4.00 10.85
N HIS A 59 14.26 -3.64 10.67
CA HIS A 59 13.21 -3.77 11.68
C HIS A 59 11.91 -4.31 11.08
N ILE A 60 11.19 -5.10 11.88
CA ILE A 60 9.74 -5.28 11.75
C ILE A 60 9.12 -4.86 13.08
N ARG A 61 8.06 -4.06 13.01
CA ARG A 61 7.37 -3.44 14.15
C ARG A 61 5.87 -3.49 13.96
N SER A 62 5.15 -3.38 15.07
CA SER A 62 3.76 -2.93 15.04
C SER A 62 3.65 -1.47 15.46
N LEU A 63 2.56 -0.82 15.05
CA LEU A 63 2.16 0.52 15.47
C LEU A 63 0.69 0.48 15.81
N GLN A 64 0.25 1.13 16.88
CA GLN A 64 -1.18 1.31 17.11
C GLN A 64 -1.78 2.31 16.13
N ARG A 65 -1.02 3.38 15.80
CA ARG A 65 -1.47 4.47 14.92
C ARG A 65 -0.39 4.88 13.91
N LEU A 66 -0.78 5.08 12.65
CA LEU A 66 0.09 5.37 11.52
C LEU A 66 0.84 6.71 11.66
N GLU A 67 0.28 7.68 12.37
CA GLU A 67 0.89 8.99 12.61
C GLU A 67 2.24 8.90 13.34
N ALA A 68 2.52 7.82 14.07
CA ALA A 68 3.81 7.59 14.71
C ALA A 68 4.98 7.48 13.70
N LEU A 69 4.71 7.11 12.43
CA LEU A 69 5.73 7.14 11.37
C LEU A 69 6.22 8.55 11.03
N LEU A 70 5.46 9.61 11.39
CA LEU A 70 5.94 10.99 11.25
C LEU A 70 7.14 11.22 12.19
N VAL A 71 7.09 10.67 13.40
CA VAL A 71 8.19 10.75 14.38
C VAL A 71 9.38 9.89 13.93
N GLU A 72 9.13 8.66 13.47
CA GLU A 72 10.20 7.76 13.01
C GLU A 72 10.89 8.26 11.73
N GLY A 73 10.16 8.96 10.86
CA GLY A 73 10.68 9.55 9.63
C GLY A 73 11.80 10.58 9.84
N HIS A 74 11.97 11.11 11.06
CA HIS A 74 13.09 11.98 11.42
C HIS A 74 14.36 11.23 11.86
N ARG A 75 14.30 9.91 12.07
CA ARG A 75 15.44 9.07 12.49
C ARG A 75 16.23 8.49 11.33
N TYR A 76 15.61 8.31 10.16
CA TYR A 76 16.20 7.67 8.97
C TYR A 76 15.95 8.46 7.70
N ARG A 77 16.80 8.30 6.67
CA ARG A 77 16.57 8.89 5.36
C ARG A 77 15.60 8.04 4.56
N VAL A 78 14.30 8.19 4.82
CA VAL A 78 13.26 7.41 4.12
C VAL A 78 13.24 7.75 2.63
N ARG A 79 13.53 6.77 1.78
CA ARG A 79 13.63 6.93 0.31
C ARG A 79 12.33 6.66 -0.44
N CYS A 80 11.46 5.81 0.12
CA CYS A 80 10.13 5.49 -0.38
C CYS A 80 9.33 4.76 0.70
N ILE A 81 8.01 4.98 0.74
CA ILE A 81 7.05 4.20 1.52
C ILE A 81 6.10 3.51 0.53
N ALA A 82 5.68 2.27 0.82
CA ALA A 82 4.59 1.62 0.11
C ALA A 82 3.65 0.92 1.11
N ILE A 83 2.34 0.98 0.85
CA ILE A 83 1.29 0.53 1.77
C ILE A 83 0.17 -0.22 1.05
N ASP A 84 -0.31 -1.35 1.60
CA ASP A 84 -1.52 -2.04 1.08
C ASP A 84 -2.80 -1.36 1.59
N MET A 85 -3.06 -0.16 1.09
CA MET A 85 -4.22 0.64 1.45
C MET A 85 -4.48 1.69 0.35
N PRO A 86 -5.75 1.91 -0.08
CA PRO A 86 -6.04 2.79 -1.20
C PRO A 86 -5.71 4.26 -0.90
N ILE A 87 -4.89 4.87 -1.76
CA ILE A 87 -4.50 6.29 -1.71
C ILE A 87 -5.32 7.09 -2.73
N GLY A 88 -5.87 8.23 -2.33
CA GLY A 88 -6.62 9.09 -3.25
C GLY A 88 -7.97 8.50 -3.66
N LEU A 89 -8.90 8.39 -2.71
CA LEU A 89 -10.26 7.92 -2.99
C LEU A 89 -10.97 8.79 -4.03
N ALA A 90 -11.71 8.14 -4.94
CA ALA A 90 -12.49 8.81 -5.97
C ALA A 90 -13.62 9.67 -5.38
N SER A 91 -13.88 10.83 -5.98
CA SER A 91 -14.98 11.73 -5.57
C SER A 91 -16.38 11.13 -5.81
N ARG A 92 -16.48 10.18 -6.74
CA ARG A 92 -17.70 9.46 -7.16
C ARG A 92 -17.41 7.97 -7.28
N ALA A 93 -18.44 7.12 -7.20
CA ALA A 93 -18.29 5.69 -7.45
C ALA A 93 -18.33 5.38 -8.96
N GLU A 94 -17.33 4.64 -9.45
CA GLU A 94 -17.23 4.14 -10.81
C GLU A 94 -17.31 2.61 -10.87
N ARG A 95 -17.80 2.05 -11.99
CA ARG A 95 -17.89 0.61 -12.20
C ARG A 95 -16.48 0.00 -12.28
N GLY A 96 -16.09 -0.67 -11.19
CA GLY A 96 -14.74 -1.24 -11.04
C GLY A 96 -13.74 -0.34 -10.32
N GLY A 97 -14.18 0.70 -9.59
CA GLY A 97 -13.29 1.59 -8.85
C GLY A 97 -12.48 2.52 -9.73
N ARG A 98 -11.39 3.08 -9.19
CA ARG A 98 -10.46 3.98 -9.86
C ARG A 98 -9.78 3.31 -11.07
N PRO A 99 -9.19 4.06 -12.02
CA PRO A 99 -8.43 3.47 -13.13
C PRO A 99 -7.35 2.46 -12.68
N CYS A 100 -6.68 2.71 -11.55
CA CYS A 100 -5.69 1.80 -10.97
C CYS A 100 -6.33 0.48 -10.48
N ASP A 101 -7.45 0.53 -9.75
CA ASP A 101 -8.21 -0.65 -9.30
C ASP A 101 -8.66 -1.55 -10.48
N ARG A 102 -9.02 -0.92 -11.61
CA ARG A 102 -9.42 -1.61 -12.84
C ARG A 102 -8.23 -2.31 -13.50
N ALA A 103 -7.15 -1.58 -13.72
CA ALA A 103 -5.94 -2.11 -14.35
C ALA A 103 -5.25 -3.19 -13.49
N ALA A 104 -5.21 -3.00 -12.16
CA ALA A 104 -4.63 -3.95 -11.22
C ALA A 104 -5.37 -5.30 -11.24
N ARG A 105 -6.72 -5.26 -11.20
CA ARG A 105 -7.55 -6.45 -11.38
C ARG A 105 -7.42 -7.07 -12.77
N SER A 106 -7.25 -6.28 -13.83
CA SER A 106 -7.00 -6.78 -15.18
C SER A 106 -5.70 -7.60 -15.25
N THR A 107 -4.60 -7.08 -14.70
CA THR A 107 -3.32 -7.81 -14.61
C THR A 107 -3.45 -9.13 -13.86
N LEU A 108 -4.12 -9.14 -12.69
CA LEU A 108 -4.40 -10.38 -11.95
C LEU A 108 -5.21 -11.37 -12.82
N GLN A 109 -6.31 -10.92 -13.44
CA GLN A 109 -7.16 -11.77 -14.28
C GLN A 109 -6.44 -12.33 -15.52
N GLN A 110 -5.54 -11.56 -16.15
CA GLN A 110 -4.73 -12.02 -17.27
C GLN A 110 -3.79 -13.16 -16.85
N ALA A 111 -3.13 -13.04 -15.69
CA ALA A 111 -2.32 -14.12 -15.14
C ALA A 111 -3.15 -15.38 -14.80
N ARG A 112 -4.38 -15.22 -14.25
CA ARG A 112 -5.31 -16.35 -14.05
C ARG A 112 -5.62 -17.08 -15.36
N ARG A 113 -5.88 -16.35 -16.44
CA ARG A 113 -6.19 -16.94 -17.76
C ARG A 113 -4.97 -17.61 -18.40
N GLY A 114 -3.79 -16.98 -18.34
CA GLY A 114 -2.55 -17.54 -18.89
C GLY A 114 -2.08 -18.82 -18.19
N ALA A 115 -2.39 -18.98 -16.90
CA ALA A 115 -2.05 -20.18 -16.15
C ALA A 115 -3.02 -21.38 -16.40
N ALA A 116 -4.21 -21.14 -16.96
CA ALA A 116 -5.25 -22.15 -17.17
C ALA A 116 -5.04 -23.03 -18.42
N SER A 117 -3.78 -23.36 -18.75
CA SER A 117 -3.45 -24.21 -19.90
C SER A 117 -3.94 -25.66 -19.68
N PRO A 118 -4.61 -26.32 -20.65
CA PRO A 118 -5.30 -27.60 -20.43
C PRO A 118 -4.44 -28.78 -19.94
N SER A 119 -3.11 -28.70 -20.07
CA SER A 119 -2.19 -29.77 -19.67
C SER A 119 -1.72 -29.69 -18.20
N SER A 120 -2.07 -28.64 -17.45
CA SER A 120 -1.68 -28.51 -16.04
C SER A 120 -2.84 -28.84 -15.10
N SER A 121 -2.68 -29.90 -14.31
CA SER A 121 -3.60 -30.27 -13.22
C SER A 121 -3.60 -29.29 -12.05
N SER A 122 -2.69 -28.31 -12.04
CA SER A 122 -2.65 -27.23 -11.06
C SER A 122 -3.72 -26.18 -11.36
N LYS A 123 -4.78 -26.13 -10.55
CA LYS A 123 -5.71 -24.99 -10.51
C LYS A 123 -5.00 -23.76 -9.92
N VAL A 124 -4.45 -22.95 -10.83
CA VAL A 124 -3.77 -21.67 -10.58
C VAL A 124 -4.74 -20.57 -11.05
N VAL A 125 -5.15 -19.56 -10.26
CA VAL A 125 -4.56 -18.87 -9.10
C VAL A 125 -5.58 -18.82 -7.94
N GLY A 126 -5.13 -18.53 -6.71
CA GLY A 126 -6.01 -18.27 -5.56
C GLY A 126 -6.98 -17.08 -5.74
N PRO A 127 -7.99 -16.93 -4.87
CA PRO A 127 -9.11 -15.99 -5.04
C PRO A 127 -8.84 -14.54 -4.59
N SER A 128 -7.58 -14.14 -4.40
CA SER A 128 -7.19 -12.76 -4.08
C SER A 128 -7.71 -11.74 -5.09
N SER A 129 -8.64 -10.89 -4.67
CA SER A 129 -9.18 -9.83 -5.49
C SER A 129 -9.01 -8.52 -4.77
N ILE A 130 -8.19 -7.64 -5.35
CA ILE A 130 -8.19 -6.21 -5.05
C ILE A 130 -9.64 -5.73 -5.07
N PHE A 131 -10.10 -5.23 -3.93
CA PHE A 131 -11.49 -4.80 -3.75
C PHE A 131 -11.72 -3.46 -4.44
N THR A 132 -12.98 -3.07 -4.60
CA THR A 132 -13.29 -1.68 -4.97
C THR A 132 -13.18 -0.84 -3.69
N PRO A 133 -12.33 0.20 -3.65
CA PRO A 133 -12.26 1.14 -2.54
C PRO A 133 -13.57 1.95 -2.39
N PRO A 134 -13.80 2.59 -1.24
CA PRO A 134 -14.89 3.54 -1.09
C PRO A 134 -14.66 4.81 -1.91
N SER A 135 -15.74 5.43 -2.39
CA SER A 135 -15.72 6.83 -2.81
C SER A 135 -15.64 7.76 -1.58
N ARG A 136 -15.25 9.02 -1.80
CA ARG A 136 -15.20 10.06 -0.74
C ARG A 136 -16.52 10.14 0.06
N PRO A 137 -17.73 10.21 -0.56
CA PRO A 137 -18.98 10.22 0.20
C PRO A 137 -19.25 8.95 1.02
N ALA A 138 -18.75 7.78 0.60
CA ALA A 138 -18.87 6.55 1.36
C ALA A 138 -17.98 6.57 2.61
N LEU A 139 -16.76 7.11 2.51
CA LEU A 139 -15.90 7.30 3.68
C LEU A 139 -16.48 8.33 4.67
N GLU A 140 -17.07 9.42 4.17
CA GLU A 140 -17.75 10.41 5.04
C GLU A 140 -18.97 9.81 5.75
N ALA A 141 -19.76 8.98 5.07
CA ALA A 141 -20.85 8.22 5.72
C ALA A 141 -20.32 7.29 6.83
N PHE A 142 -19.21 6.59 6.59
CA PHE A 142 -18.57 5.75 7.60
C PHE A 142 -18.09 6.56 8.81
N LYS A 143 -17.46 7.72 8.58
CA LYS A 143 -17.01 8.65 9.64
C LYS A 143 -18.17 9.22 10.45
N ALA A 144 -19.36 9.34 9.86
CA ALA A 144 -20.60 9.69 10.55
C ALA A 144 -21.25 8.53 11.34
N GLY A 145 -20.60 7.35 11.38
CA GLY A 145 -21.09 6.17 12.11
C GLY A 145 -22.11 5.30 11.36
N ALA A 146 -22.29 5.53 10.05
CA ALA A 146 -23.27 4.79 9.25
C ALA A 146 -22.86 3.31 9.05
N THR A 147 -23.84 2.41 9.01
CA THR A 147 -23.62 0.97 8.84
C THR A 147 -23.11 0.61 7.45
N HIS A 148 -22.56 -0.61 7.28
CA HIS A 148 -22.14 -1.13 5.96
C HIS A 148 -23.19 -0.96 4.86
N LYS A 149 -24.48 -1.16 5.19
CA LYS A 149 -25.59 -0.98 4.24
C LYS A 149 -25.71 0.49 3.80
N GLU A 150 -25.68 1.42 4.73
CA GLU A 150 -25.83 2.86 4.48
C GLU A 150 -24.60 3.44 3.79
N VAL A 151 -23.40 3.00 4.16
CA VAL A 151 -22.14 3.35 3.49
C VAL A 151 -22.11 2.81 2.05
N SER A 152 -22.60 1.58 1.84
CA SER A 152 -22.72 1.00 0.50
C SER A 152 -23.78 1.74 -0.35
N LEU A 153 -24.89 2.18 0.26
CA LEU A 153 -25.88 3.06 -0.36
C LEU A 153 -25.28 4.44 -0.72
N ALA A 154 -24.52 5.07 0.18
CA ALA A 154 -23.82 6.32 -0.09
C ALA A 154 -22.79 6.19 -1.23
N ASN A 155 -22.07 5.06 -1.29
CA ASN A 155 -21.19 4.74 -2.41
C ASN A 155 -21.97 4.67 -3.72
N MET A 156 -23.03 3.85 -3.78
CA MET A 156 -23.88 3.74 -4.97
C MET A 156 -24.52 5.08 -5.36
N ALA A 157 -24.96 5.90 -4.40
CA ALA A 157 -25.54 7.21 -4.65
C ALA A 157 -24.53 8.20 -5.26
N SER A 158 -23.26 8.14 -4.85
CA SER A 158 -22.19 9.05 -5.32
C SER A 158 -21.81 8.92 -6.81
N ALA A 159 -22.29 7.90 -7.50
CA ALA A 159 -22.05 7.74 -8.94
C ALA A 159 -22.76 8.80 -9.79
N GLU A 160 -22.26 9.04 -11.00
CA GLU A 160 -22.77 10.05 -11.92
C GLU A 160 -24.23 9.81 -12.37
N GLU A 161 -24.94 10.88 -12.72
CA GLU A 161 -26.31 10.81 -13.19
C GLU A 161 -26.43 9.90 -14.43
N GLY A 162 -27.50 9.09 -14.48
CA GLY A 162 -27.67 8.05 -15.51
C GLY A 162 -26.75 6.82 -15.39
N ALA A 163 -25.71 6.83 -14.56
CA ALA A 163 -24.81 5.69 -14.40
C ALA A 163 -25.52 4.47 -13.76
N GLU A 164 -25.25 3.28 -14.31
CA GLU A 164 -25.74 2.00 -13.80
C GLU A 164 -25.23 1.76 -12.37
N ARG A 165 -26.18 1.64 -11.42
CA ARG A 165 -25.83 1.48 -9.99
C ARG A 165 -25.55 0.04 -9.59
N GLN A 166 -25.86 -0.94 -10.44
CA GLN A 166 -25.57 -2.35 -10.20
C GLN A 166 -24.07 -2.61 -10.18
N GLY A 167 -23.58 -3.26 -9.11
CA GLY A 167 -22.15 -3.52 -8.91
C GLY A 167 -21.35 -2.34 -8.34
N LEU A 168 -21.99 -1.21 -7.98
CA LEU A 168 -21.33 -0.09 -7.27
C LEU A 168 -21.43 -0.20 -5.74
N GLY A 169 -22.05 -1.26 -5.21
CA GLY A 169 -22.08 -1.55 -3.78
C GLY A 169 -20.74 -2.04 -3.25
N LEU A 170 -20.38 -1.64 -2.03
CA LEU A 170 -19.12 -2.00 -1.39
C LEU A 170 -19.19 -3.35 -0.68
N SER A 171 -18.08 -4.09 -0.67
CA SER A 171 -17.98 -5.36 0.08
C SER A 171 -17.86 -5.08 1.59
N ILE A 172 -18.23 -6.06 2.41
CA ILE A 172 -18.02 -5.98 3.87
C ILE A 172 -16.52 -5.90 4.22
N GLN A 173 -15.64 -6.45 3.38
CA GLN A 173 -14.19 -6.35 3.53
C GLN A 173 -13.70 -4.91 3.31
N THR A 174 -14.21 -4.21 2.29
CA THR A 174 -13.95 -2.78 2.09
C THR A 174 -14.41 -1.96 3.31
N TYR A 175 -15.55 -2.30 3.91
CA TYR A 175 -16.06 -1.61 5.10
C TYR A 175 -15.17 -1.82 6.34
N HIS A 176 -14.70 -3.05 6.57
CA HIS A 176 -13.82 -3.33 7.72
C HIS A 176 -12.46 -2.61 7.68
N ILE A 177 -11.97 -2.19 6.49
CA ILE A 177 -10.73 -1.41 6.37
C ILE A 177 -10.94 0.12 6.38
N MET A 178 -12.18 0.63 6.36
CA MET A 178 -12.43 2.08 6.26
C MET A 178 -11.82 2.93 7.38
N ALA A 179 -11.69 2.38 8.59
CA ALA A 179 -10.99 3.07 9.68
C ALA A 179 -9.53 3.39 9.32
N LYS A 180 -8.84 2.41 8.70
CA LYS A 180 -7.46 2.55 8.22
C LYS A 180 -7.32 3.41 6.98
N ILE A 181 -8.30 3.35 6.08
CA ILE A 181 -8.35 4.26 4.91
C ILE A 181 -8.46 5.72 5.39
N ASN A 182 -9.37 6.01 6.33
CA ASN A 182 -9.50 7.33 6.94
C ASN A 182 -8.23 7.75 7.68
N GLU A 183 -7.59 6.86 8.42
CA GLU A 183 -6.33 7.13 9.13
C GLU A 183 -5.20 7.50 8.16
N LEU A 184 -5.04 6.74 7.07
CA LEU A 184 -4.08 7.04 6.02
C LEU A 184 -4.37 8.37 5.32
N ASP A 185 -5.63 8.63 4.93
CA ASP A 185 -6.04 9.92 4.39
C ASP A 185 -5.65 11.07 5.33
N GLN A 186 -5.91 10.94 6.64
CA GLN A 186 -5.58 11.97 7.64
C GLN A 186 -4.08 12.21 7.85
N VAL A 187 -3.21 11.26 7.47
CA VAL A 187 -1.73 11.36 7.56
C VAL A 187 -1.10 11.78 6.22
N LEU A 188 -1.81 11.61 5.10
CA LEU A 188 -1.38 12.04 3.76
C LEU A 188 -1.88 13.43 3.33
N ILE A 189 -2.95 13.95 3.94
CA ILE A 189 -3.50 15.28 3.62
C ILE A 189 -2.57 16.38 4.17
N PRO A 190 -2.11 17.33 3.32
CA PRO A 190 -1.45 18.57 3.75
C PRO A 190 -2.31 19.34 4.75
N ARG A 191 -1.74 19.75 5.88
CA ARG A 191 -2.50 20.36 6.99
C ARG A 191 -2.33 21.88 7.11
N GLY A 192 -1.75 22.52 6.09
CA GLY A 192 -1.69 23.97 5.93
C GLY A 192 -0.55 24.64 6.69
N GLU A 193 -0.39 25.95 6.47
CA GLU A 193 0.73 26.73 6.99
C GLU A 193 0.82 26.68 8.53
N GLY A 194 1.96 26.22 9.03
CA GLY A 194 2.23 26.03 10.47
C GLY A 194 1.93 24.64 11.01
N SER A 195 1.32 23.74 10.24
CA SER A 195 1.12 22.34 10.62
C SER A 195 2.28 21.45 10.19
N ASN A 196 3.31 21.34 11.03
CA ASN A 196 4.44 20.43 10.85
C ASN A 196 4.05 18.96 11.10
N ALA A 197 3.14 18.37 10.30
CA ALA A 197 2.66 16.99 10.46
C ALA A 197 1.87 16.39 9.26
N CYS A 198 2.52 16.10 8.13
CA CYS A 198 2.02 15.07 7.19
C CYS A 198 3.16 14.37 6.43
N LEU A 199 2.93 13.12 5.99
CA LEU A 199 3.95 12.30 5.33
C LEU A 199 4.41 12.87 3.97
N ARG A 200 3.64 13.79 3.36
CA ARG A 200 3.96 14.43 2.08
C ARG A 200 4.66 15.80 2.21
N GLU A 201 4.63 16.42 3.39
CA GLU A 201 5.25 17.72 3.65
C GLU A 201 6.61 17.58 4.36
N HIS A 202 6.76 16.62 5.28
CA HIS A 202 8.00 16.45 6.05
C HIS A 202 9.20 15.95 5.24
N SER A 203 8.96 15.30 4.11
CA SER A 203 10.02 14.82 3.22
C SER A 203 9.45 14.67 1.82
N ALA A 204 10.30 14.82 0.79
CA ALA A 204 9.93 14.54 -0.60
C ALA A 204 9.83 13.02 -0.90
N THR A 205 9.41 12.24 0.10
CA THR A 205 9.34 10.78 0.07
C THR A 205 8.10 10.34 -0.71
N PRO A 206 8.23 9.57 -1.80
CA PRO A 206 7.08 8.98 -2.45
C PRO A 206 6.39 7.99 -1.51
N VAL A 207 5.10 8.20 -1.25
CA VAL A 207 4.21 7.20 -0.64
C VAL A 207 3.38 6.57 -1.74
N LEU A 208 3.55 5.26 -1.93
CA LEU A 208 2.92 4.46 -2.97
C LEU A 208 1.81 3.62 -2.37
N GLU A 209 0.72 3.45 -3.12
CA GLU A 209 -0.20 2.36 -2.86
C GLU A 209 0.36 1.10 -3.53
N ALA A 210 0.36 -0.01 -2.80
CA ALA A 210 0.82 -1.31 -3.26
C ALA A 210 -0.33 -2.32 -3.12
N HIS A 211 -0.21 -3.45 -3.82
CA HIS A 211 -1.09 -4.61 -3.62
C HIS A 211 -0.23 -5.87 -3.51
N PRO A 212 -0.19 -6.55 -2.36
CA PRO A 212 0.66 -7.70 -2.12
C PRO A 212 0.50 -8.80 -3.16
N GLU A 213 -0.71 -9.03 -3.69
CA GLU A 213 -0.94 -10.13 -4.62
C GLU A 213 -0.48 -9.80 -6.05
N LEU A 214 -0.38 -8.52 -6.42
CA LEU A 214 0.35 -8.08 -7.60
C LEU A 214 1.86 -8.14 -7.39
N ALA A 215 2.35 -7.75 -6.21
CA ALA A 215 3.77 -7.77 -5.90
C ALA A 215 4.31 -9.21 -5.90
N PHE A 216 3.64 -10.15 -5.23
CA PHE A 216 3.98 -11.58 -5.27
C PHE A 216 3.82 -12.21 -6.66
N LEU A 217 2.87 -11.76 -7.48
CA LEU A 217 2.76 -12.18 -8.89
C LEU A 217 3.95 -11.68 -9.74
N GLY A 218 4.44 -10.47 -9.47
CA GLY A 218 5.65 -9.93 -10.08
C GLY A 218 6.89 -10.72 -9.67
N LEU A 219 7.05 -11.00 -8.37
CA LEU A 219 8.15 -11.80 -7.82
C LEU A 219 8.12 -13.26 -8.30
N SER A 220 6.93 -13.87 -8.42
CA SER A 220 6.77 -15.22 -8.98
C SER A 220 7.07 -15.29 -10.49
N LYS A 221 7.26 -14.14 -11.15
CA LYS A 221 7.45 -13.99 -12.60
C LYS A 221 6.23 -14.54 -13.37
N GLY A 222 5.03 -14.20 -12.89
CA GLY A 222 3.75 -14.66 -13.44
C GLY A 222 3.39 -16.11 -13.09
N LYS A 223 4.19 -16.81 -12.27
CA LYS A 223 3.90 -18.18 -11.84
C LYS A 223 2.82 -18.24 -10.77
N ALA A 224 2.28 -19.44 -10.61
CA ALA A 224 1.38 -19.82 -9.54
C ALA A 224 1.88 -19.43 -8.14
N MET A 225 0.95 -18.92 -7.33
CA MET A 225 1.02 -19.01 -5.86
C MET A 225 0.05 -20.12 -5.39
N PRO A 226 0.34 -20.82 -4.28
CA PRO A 226 -0.60 -21.77 -3.68
C PRO A 226 -1.96 -21.15 -3.41
N THR A 227 -3.03 -21.91 -3.58
CA THR A 227 -4.41 -21.37 -3.62
C THR A 227 -5.17 -21.46 -2.29
N LYS A 228 -4.54 -22.01 -1.25
CA LYS A 228 -5.06 -22.11 0.12
C LYS A 228 -4.15 -21.35 1.08
N LYS A 229 -4.71 -20.36 1.79
CA LYS A 229 -4.04 -19.71 2.92
C LYS A 229 -3.54 -20.75 3.92
N GLY A 230 -2.26 -20.68 4.28
CA GLY A 230 -1.59 -21.64 5.15
C GLY A 230 -0.08 -21.69 4.93
N GLN A 231 0.57 -22.61 5.63
CA GLN A 231 2.04 -22.72 5.70
C GLN A 231 2.73 -22.81 4.33
N GLN A 232 2.15 -23.54 3.36
CA GLN A 232 2.72 -23.66 2.01
C GLN A 232 2.68 -22.33 1.24
N GLU A 233 1.62 -21.53 1.40
CA GLU A 233 1.55 -20.20 0.78
C GLU A 233 2.55 -19.24 1.44
N ARG A 234 2.60 -19.20 2.78
CA ARG A 234 3.56 -18.39 3.52
C ARG A 234 5.02 -18.74 3.21
N ALA A 235 5.36 -20.03 3.15
CA ALA A 235 6.69 -20.48 2.78
C ALA A 235 7.07 -20.04 1.35
N ARG A 236 6.12 -20.10 0.39
CA ARG A 236 6.36 -19.61 -0.97
C ARG A 236 6.47 -18.09 -1.04
N ARG A 237 5.70 -17.34 -0.25
CA ARG A 237 5.85 -15.88 -0.10
C ARG A 237 7.22 -15.53 0.47
N PHE A 238 7.66 -16.18 1.55
CA PHE A 238 8.97 -16.00 2.16
C PHE A 238 10.13 -16.32 1.20
N GLU A 239 10.07 -17.43 0.46
CA GLU A 239 11.06 -17.79 -0.58
C GLU A 239 11.21 -16.70 -1.65
N LEU A 240 10.11 -16.05 -2.04
CA LEU A 240 10.14 -14.93 -2.98
C LEU A 240 10.75 -13.66 -2.39
N LEU A 241 10.52 -13.37 -1.09
CA LEU A 241 11.12 -12.24 -0.39
C LEU A 241 12.64 -12.41 -0.19
N ALA A 242 13.08 -13.63 0.15
CA ALA A 242 14.49 -13.99 0.31
C ALA A 242 15.30 -13.88 -1.00
N GLY A 243 14.63 -13.82 -2.16
CA GLY A 243 15.26 -13.56 -3.46
C GLY A 243 15.54 -12.09 -3.75
N GLU A 244 15.01 -11.16 -2.94
CA GLU A 244 15.07 -9.70 -3.17
C GLU A 244 15.81 -8.95 -2.06
N MET A 245 15.77 -9.47 -0.83
CA MET A 245 16.36 -8.86 0.36
C MET A 245 16.89 -9.92 1.33
N ASP A 246 17.89 -9.52 2.12
CA ASP A 246 18.46 -10.32 3.19
C ASP A 246 17.51 -10.35 4.41
N LEU A 247 17.13 -11.56 4.81
CA LEU A 247 16.19 -11.87 5.90
C LEU A 247 16.87 -12.42 7.16
N GLU A 248 18.20 -12.41 7.28
CA GLU A 248 18.94 -13.03 8.40
C GLU A 248 18.51 -12.56 9.79
N VAL A 249 17.98 -11.34 9.91
CA VAL A 249 17.51 -10.76 11.19
C VAL A 249 16.18 -11.37 11.67
N LEU A 250 15.54 -12.19 10.85
CA LEU A 250 14.18 -12.66 11.07
C LEU A 250 14.13 -14.17 11.38
N GLU A 251 14.05 -14.50 12.67
CA GLU A 251 13.70 -15.85 13.16
C GLU A 251 12.20 -16.16 12.93
N LEU A 252 11.81 -16.33 11.66
CA LEU A 252 10.42 -16.54 11.28
C LEU A 252 10.02 -18.01 11.36
N ASP A 253 9.23 -18.35 12.39
CA ASP A 253 8.41 -19.55 12.32
C ASP A 253 7.32 -19.37 11.25
N LEU A 254 7.56 -19.95 10.07
CA LEU A 254 6.62 -19.96 8.95
C LEU A 254 5.40 -20.87 9.21
N ALA A 255 5.48 -21.80 10.16
CA ALA A 255 4.36 -22.62 10.60
C ALA A 255 3.40 -21.81 11.49
N ALA A 256 3.93 -20.90 12.33
CA ALA A 256 3.12 -19.99 13.15
C ALA A 256 2.13 -19.18 12.31
N SER A 257 0.94 -18.96 12.87
CA SER A 257 -0.10 -18.08 12.33
C SER A 257 0.02 -16.64 12.81
N THR A 258 0.76 -16.38 13.89
CA THR A 258 1.01 -15.05 14.46
C THR A 258 2.46 -14.91 14.89
N TRP A 259 3.08 -13.77 14.63
CA TRP A 259 4.39 -13.40 15.18
C TRP A 259 4.23 -12.36 16.30
N GLN A 260 5.25 -12.24 17.14
CA GLN A 260 5.31 -11.28 18.24
C GLN A 260 6.21 -10.12 17.84
N LEU A 261 5.62 -8.95 17.58
CA LEU A 261 6.32 -7.74 17.16
C LEU A 261 6.39 -6.73 18.30
N GLU A 262 7.52 -6.06 18.43
CA GLU A 262 7.68 -4.88 19.30
C GLU A 262 6.88 -3.70 18.71
N GLU A 263 6.23 -2.93 19.60
CA GLU A 263 5.66 -1.64 19.23
C GLU A 263 6.77 -0.61 18.94
N LEU A 264 6.51 0.29 18.01
CA LEU A 264 7.43 1.37 17.62
C LEU A 264 7.04 2.72 18.25
N ASP A 265 5.77 2.88 18.63
CA ASP A 265 5.22 4.04 19.31
C ASP A 265 5.62 4.11 20.80
N GLU A 266 5.96 2.98 21.44
CA GLU A 266 6.29 2.88 22.89
C GLU A 266 7.59 2.09 23.15
N PRO A 267 8.77 2.54 22.68
CA PRO A 267 10.00 1.72 22.67
C PRO A 267 10.59 1.38 24.06
N ASP A 268 10.25 2.15 25.09
CA ASP A 268 10.66 1.87 26.49
C ASP A 268 9.75 0.81 27.16
N LEU A 269 8.63 0.45 26.53
CA LEU A 269 7.77 -0.66 26.93
C LEU A 269 8.04 -1.85 26.00
N THR A 270 8.49 -2.97 26.55
CA THR A 270 8.73 -4.21 25.78
C THR A 270 7.43 -4.97 25.46
N SER A 271 6.35 -4.26 25.18
CA SER A 271 5.07 -4.82 24.75
C SER A 271 5.23 -5.50 23.38
N LYS A 272 4.86 -6.78 23.33
CA LYS A 272 4.88 -7.57 22.10
C LYS A 272 3.46 -7.87 21.63
N ILE A 273 3.06 -7.23 20.53
CA ILE A 273 1.76 -7.47 19.89
C ILE A 273 1.81 -8.76 19.06
N ARG A 274 0.73 -9.55 19.14
CA ARG A 274 0.49 -10.69 18.25
C ARG A 274 -0.20 -10.23 16.98
N THR A 275 0.56 -10.17 15.90
CA THR A 275 0.11 -9.81 14.55
C THR A 275 0.14 -11.05 13.65
N ALA A 276 -0.74 -11.16 12.64
CA ALA A 276 -0.80 -12.39 11.85
C ALA A 276 0.41 -12.49 10.89
N ALA A 277 0.88 -13.71 10.65
CA ALA A 277 2.05 -13.95 9.80
C ALA A 277 1.80 -13.59 8.33
N ASP A 278 0.54 -13.57 7.89
CA ASP A 278 0.15 -13.07 6.57
C ASP A 278 0.38 -11.54 6.49
N ASP A 279 -0.14 -10.77 7.45
CA ASP A 279 0.01 -9.30 7.56
C ASP A 279 1.49 -8.86 7.45
N VAL A 280 2.40 -9.61 8.09
CA VAL A 280 3.84 -9.28 8.07
C VAL A 280 4.50 -9.62 6.73
N LEU A 281 4.10 -10.70 6.07
CA LEU A 281 4.58 -11.03 4.72
C LEU A 281 4.09 -9.99 3.69
N ASP A 282 2.91 -9.42 3.93
CA ASP A 282 2.30 -8.42 3.06
C ASP A 282 2.92 -7.02 3.28
N ALA A 283 3.22 -6.62 4.53
CA ALA A 283 4.09 -5.48 4.80
C ALA A 283 5.51 -5.65 4.21
N LEU A 284 6.12 -6.84 4.32
CA LEU A 284 7.44 -7.13 3.74
C LEU A 284 7.44 -7.04 2.21
N VAL A 285 6.38 -7.49 1.51
CA VAL A 285 6.33 -7.37 0.05
C VAL A 285 6.07 -5.92 -0.39
N CYS A 286 5.32 -5.13 0.39
CA CYS A 286 5.24 -3.68 0.19
C CYS A 286 6.62 -3.03 0.33
N ALA A 287 7.46 -3.47 1.27
CA ALA A 287 8.81 -2.94 1.41
C ALA A 287 9.69 -3.25 0.17
N VAL A 288 9.48 -4.41 -0.46
CA VAL A 288 10.10 -4.77 -1.75
C VAL A 288 9.54 -3.93 -2.92
N VAL A 289 8.26 -3.53 -2.91
CA VAL A 289 7.70 -2.57 -3.88
C VAL A 289 8.42 -1.22 -3.77
N ALA A 290 8.56 -0.69 -2.55
CA ALA A 290 9.27 0.55 -2.28
C ALA A 290 10.77 0.47 -2.66
N LEU A 291 11.44 -0.64 -2.33
CA LEU A 291 12.81 -0.93 -2.75
C LEU A 291 12.98 -0.91 -4.27
N ARG A 292 12.11 -1.63 -4.99
CA ARG A 292 12.16 -1.69 -6.45
C ARG A 292 11.80 -0.34 -7.08
N TRP A 293 10.97 0.49 -6.46
CA TRP A 293 10.71 1.85 -6.92
C TRP A 293 11.96 2.73 -6.85
N VAL A 294 12.65 2.77 -5.70
CA VAL A 294 13.92 3.51 -5.54
C VAL A 294 15.00 3.02 -6.51
N GLN A 295 15.00 1.72 -6.84
CA GLN A 295 15.93 1.14 -7.81
C GLN A 295 15.52 1.32 -9.30
N GLY A 296 14.39 1.96 -9.61
CA GLY A 296 13.87 2.09 -10.99
C GLY A 296 13.40 0.78 -11.63
N LYS A 297 13.12 -0.24 -10.81
CA LYS A 297 12.72 -1.62 -11.22
C LYS A 297 11.23 -1.91 -11.01
N ALA A 298 10.51 -1.07 -10.27
CA ALA A 298 9.05 -1.09 -10.20
C ALA A 298 8.45 -0.28 -11.37
N ARG A 299 7.15 -0.44 -11.59
CA ARG A 299 6.35 0.38 -12.51
C ARG A 299 5.04 0.78 -11.85
N ALA A 300 4.39 1.83 -12.36
CA ALA A 300 3.01 2.05 -12.02
C ALA A 300 2.11 0.98 -12.70
N VAL A 301 0.95 0.67 -12.09
CA VAL A 301 -0.08 -0.22 -12.68
C VAL A 301 -0.59 0.38 -14.01
N LEU A 302 -0.79 1.70 -14.01
CA LEU A 302 -1.10 2.51 -15.18
C LEU A 302 0.19 3.10 -15.76
N LYS A 303 0.27 3.33 -17.07
CA LYS A 303 1.21 4.34 -17.59
C LYS A 303 0.57 5.72 -17.46
N GLU A 304 1.37 6.74 -17.18
CA GLU A 304 0.92 8.12 -17.28
C GLU A 304 0.47 8.39 -18.74
N GLY A 305 -0.81 8.76 -18.92
CA GLY A 305 -1.43 9.01 -20.23
C GLY A 305 -2.28 7.88 -20.84
N GLU A 306 -2.41 6.70 -20.21
CA GLU A 306 -3.27 5.62 -20.73
C GLU A 306 -4.70 5.60 -20.13
N ASP A 307 -5.44 6.70 -20.31
CA ASP A 307 -6.89 6.78 -20.04
C ASP A 307 -7.70 5.95 -21.05
N THR A 308 -7.63 4.63 -20.89
CA THR A 308 -8.33 3.67 -21.74
C THR A 308 -9.78 3.46 -21.28
N VAL A 309 -10.64 4.41 -21.65
CA VAL A 309 -12.09 4.18 -21.70
C VAL A 309 -12.34 2.93 -22.56
N PRO A 310 -13.05 1.89 -22.08
CA PRO A 310 -13.38 0.73 -22.89
C PRO A 310 -14.28 1.15 -24.06
N ALA A 311 -13.77 1.06 -25.28
CA ALA A 311 -14.52 1.39 -26.50
C ALA A 311 -15.56 0.29 -26.78
N ASP A 312 -16.77 0.46 -26.25
CA ASP A 312 -17.89 -0.45 -26.45
C ASP A 312 -18.85 0.08 -27.53
N ARG A 313 -18.76 -0.49 -28.75
CA ARG A 313 -19.89 -0.74 -29.69
C ARG A 313 -19.44 -1.32 -31.04
N ALA A 314 -20.01 -2.48 -31.34
CA ALA A 314 -20.73 -2.89 -32.57
C ALA A 314 -20.29 -2.47 -34.00
N ASP A 315 -20.50 -3.45 -34.90
CA ASP A 315 -20.64 -3.35 -36.37
C ASP A 315 -19.38 -3.02 -37.20
N GLY A 316 -19.44 -3.29 -38.52
CA GLY A 316 -18.45 -2.85 -39.50
C GLY A 316 -17.64 -3.95 -40.21
N SER A 317 -18.28 -4.75 -41.07
CA SER A 317 -17.55 -5.56 -42.06
C SER A 317 -16.87 -4.67 -43.11
N LEU A 318 -15.54 -4.79 -43.30
CA LEU A 318 -14.88 -4.84 -44.63
C LEU A 318 -13.37 -5.13 -44.57
N THR A 319 -12.73 -5.22 -45.74
CA THR A 319 -11.38 -5.79 -45.97
C THR A 319 -10.24 -4.76 -45.92
N GLY A 320 -9.04 -5.17 -45.49
CA GLY A 320 -7.82 -4.36 -45.50
C GLY A 320 -6.53 -5.20 -45.60
N LYS A 321 -5.50 -4.69 -46.30
CA LYS A 321 -4.23 -5.41 -46.56
C LYS A 321 -3.15 -5.14 -45.50
N ARG A 322 -2.22 -6.09 -45.36
CA ARG A 322 -1.01 -6.00 -44.50
C ARG A 322 -0.15 -4.77 -44.80
N HIS A 323 0.40 -4.16 -43.76
CA HIS A 323 1.74 -3.55 -43.81
C HIS A 323 2.62 -4.12 -42.70
N LYS A 324 3.80 -4.64 -43.06
CA LYS A 324 4.89 -4.86 -42.10
C LYS A 324 5.57 -3.51 -41.83
N LYS A 325 5.88 -3.21 -40.58
CA LYS A 325 6.86 -2.19 -40.19
C LYS A 325 7.75 -2.78 -39.09
N GLY A 326 9.05 -2.53 -39.17
CA GLY A 326 10.06 -3.36 -38.50
C GLY A 326 10.05 -3.30 -36.98
N GLU A 327 10.40 -4.43 -36.36
CA GLU A 327 10.63 -4.54 -34.92
C GLU A 327 11.81 -3.66 -34.50
N ARG A 328 11.56 -2.71 -33.60
CA ARG A 328 12.62 -2.18 -32.71
C ARG A 328 12.63 -3.06 -31.47
N HIS A 329 13.76 -3.65 -31.14
CA HIS A 329 13.92 -4.39 -29.89
C HIS A 329 13.93 -3.41 -28.71
N ASP A 330 12.78 -3.25 -28.06
CA ASP A 330 12.75 -2.68 -26.70
C ASP A 330 13.53 -3.61 -25.76
N ALA A 331 14.52 -3.06 -25.05
CA ALA A 331 15.45 -3.79 -24.19
C ALA A 331 14.83 -4.23 -22.84
N ASN A 332 13.56 -4.63 -22.85
CA ASN A 332 12.68 -4.74 -21.68
C ASN A 332 11.93 -6.08 -21.59
N THR A 333 12.52 -7.17 -22.08
CA THR A 333 11.92 -8.51 -22.03
C THR A 333 12.94 -9.57 -21.65
N ASP A 334 12.48 -10.66 -21.02
CA ASP A 334 13.27 -11.89 -21.00
C ASP A 334 13.33 -12.51 -22.41
N LYS A 335 14.11 -13.59 -22.60
CA LYS A 335 14.32 -14.26 -23.90
C LYS A 335 13.04 -14.78 -24.60
N ARG A 336 11.84 -14.56 -24.03
CA ARG A 336 10.53 -14.99 -24.53
C ARG A 336 9.50 -13.84 -24.60
N GLY A 337 9.92 -12.58 -24.41
CA GLY A 337 9.06 -11.40 -24.65
C GLY A 337 8.24 -10.90 -23.44
N LEU A 338 8.49 -11.39 -22.22
CA LEU A 338 7.67 -11.05 -21.03
C LEU A 338 8.30 -9.94 -20.15
N PRO A 339 7.51 -9.00 -19.58
CA PRO A 339 8.00 -7.92 -18.72
C PRO A 339 8.09 -8.31 -17.23
N MET A 340 9.11 -7.79 -16.53
CA MET A 340 9.47 -8.16 -15.14
C MET A 340 8.94 -7.16 -14.08
N ASN A 341 7.66 -6.82 -14.13
CA ASN A 341 7.10 -5.72 -13.33
C ASN A 341 6.76 -6.15 -11.89
N ILE A 342 7.15 -5.34 -10.90
CA ILE A 342 6.33 -5.11 -9.69
C ILE A 342 5.56 -3.82 -9.94
N TRP A 343 4.29 -3.76 -9.49
CA TRP A 343 3.41 -2.63 -9.74
C TRP A 343 3.05 -1.84 -8.47
N ALA A 344 2.90 -0.53 -8.63
CA ALA A 344 2.37 0.40 -7.63
C ALA A 344 1.25 1.29 -8.21
N CYS A 345 0.40 1.82 -7.35
CA CYS A 345 -0.59 2.85 -7.65
C CYS A 345 -0.09 4.19 -7.10
N LYS A 346 -0.38 5.30 -7.80
CA LYS A 346 0.12 6.66 -7.57
C LYS A 346 -1.04 7.65 -7.71
#